data_AF-A0A0C9VAN6-F1
#
_entry.id   AF-A0A0C9VAN6-F1
#
_cell.length_a   1.000
_cell.length_b   1.000
_cell.length_c   1.000
_cell.angle_alpha   90.00
_cell.angle_beta   90.00
_cell.angle_gamma   90.00
#
_symmetry.space_group_name_H-M   'P 1'
#
loop_
_entity.id
_entity.type
_entity.pdbx_description
1 polymer ?
#
loop_
_entity_poly.entity_id
_entity_poly.type
_entity_poly.pdbx_seq_one_letter_code
_entity_poly.pdbx_strand_id
1 'polypeptide(L)'
;WAEYDTTVNDILFQCNTHECRANWCLNNKYHKCKAHFPRPCYSETKINKDGHIFFKYLEPNMNIVCPPLTYLLRSNSDVTCLQSSTGVKAVIMYVTDYITKNPLKLYSMFEILAQTQD
;
A
#
# COMPACT_ATOMS: atom_id res chain seq x y z
N TRP A 1 -18.30 -22.12 -1.37
CA TRP A 1 -18.43 -21.47 -0.06
C TRP A 1 -18.04 -22.38 1.10
N ALA A 2 -18.35 -23.68 1.08
CA ALA A 2 -17.96 -24.61 2.16
C ALA A 2 -16.45 -24.62 2.47
N GLU A 3 -15.59 -24.43 1.48
CA GLU A 3 -14.12 -24.42 1.63
C GLU A 3 -13.51 -23.00 1.64
N TYR A 4 -14.34 -21.96 1.74
CA TYR A 4 -13.88 -20.58 1.60
C TYR A 4 -12.82 -20.22 2.65
N ASP A 5 -13.10 -20.48 3.93
CA ASP A 5 -12.18 -20.13 5.02
C ASP A 5 -10.86 -20.91 4.92
N THR A 6 -10.93 -22.21 4.60
CA THR A 6 -9.73 -23.05 4.41
C THR A 6 -8.88 -22.51 3.25
N THR A 7 -9.51 -22.23 2.11
CA THR A 7 -8.81 -21.70 0.93
C THR A 7 -8.16 -20.36 1.22
N VAL A 8 -8.88 -19.44 1.89
CA VAL A 8 -8.34 -18.14 2.26
C VAL A 8 -7.16 -18.30 3.22
N ASN A 9 -7.30 -19.11 4.27
CA ASN A 9 -6.23 -19.33 5.24
C ASN A 9 -4.98 -19.89 4.59
N ASP A 10 -5.12 -20.85 3.68
CA ASP A 10 -4.00 -21.42 2.93
C ASP A 10 -3.28 -20.35 2.10
N ILE A 11 -4.03 -19.51 1.37
CA ILE A 11 -3.47 -18.41 0.58
C ILE A 11 -2.78 -17.37 1.48
N LEU A 12 -3.39 -17.02 2.61
CA LEU A 12 -2.82 -16.08 3.56
C LEU A 12 -1.49 -16.58 4.11
N PHE A 13 -1.45 -17.84 4.54
CA PHE A 13 -0.26 -18.47 5.08
C PHE A 13 0.87 -18.53 4.06
N GLN A 14 0.56 -18.97 2.83
CA GLN A 14 1.57 -19.17 1.78
C GLN A 14 2.11 -17.86 1.19
N CYS A 15 1.26 -16.83 1.04
CA CYS A 15 1.60 -15.67 0.23
C CYS A 15 1.56 -14.34 0.97
N ASN A 16 0.90 -14.22 2.12
CA ASN A 16 0.72 -12.93 2.80
C ASN A 16 1.49 -12.81 4.12
N THR A 17 2.18 -13.86 4.56
CA THR A 17 3.10 -13.83 5.70
C THR A 17 4.47 -13.29 5.28
N HIS A 18 5.11 -12.57 6.19
CA HIS A 18 6.43 -11.98 6.00
C HIS A 18 7.44 -12.59 6.97
N GLU A 19 8.53 -13.09 6.41
CA GLU A 19 9.70 -13.49 7.17
C GLU A 19 10.86 -12.57 6.79
N CYS A 20 11.38 -11.84 7.77
CA CYS A 20 12.53 -10.97 7.54
C CYS A 20 13.78 -11.81 7.23
N ARG A 21 14.48 -11.48 6.14
CA ARG A 21 15.74 -12.14 5.75
C ARG A 21 16.88 -11.13 5.66
N ALA A 22 18.02 -11.50 6.24
CA ALA A 22 19.23 -10.66 6.31
C ALA A 22 19.67 -10.16 4.91
N ASN A 23 19.66 -11.06 3.92
CA ASN A 23 20.12 -10.77 2.57
C ASN A 23 19.08 -10.04 1.69
N TRP A 24 17.88 -9.76 2.21
CA TRP A 24 16.75 -9.21 1.45
C TRP A 24 16.24 -7.90 2.07
N CYS A 25 15.17 -7.97 2.88
CA CYS A 25 14.49 -6.78 3.40
C CYS A 25 15.33 -6.05 4.45
N LEU A 26 16.21 -6.75 5.16
CA LEU A 26 17.13 -6.18 6.14
C LEU A 26 18.46 -5.72 5.53
N ASN A 27 18.69 -6.00 4.24
CA ASN A 27 19.87 -5.55 3.51
C ASN A 27 19.71 -4.08 3.11
N ASN A 28 19.79 -3.21 4.11
CA ASN A 28 19.89 -1.77 3.98
C ASN A 28 20.68 -1.19 5.15
N LYS A 29 21.14 0.05 4.99
CA LYS A 29 21.93 0.80 5.98
C LYS A 29 21.34 0.81 7.40
N TYR A 30 20.02 0.74 7.51
CA TYR A 30 19.31 0.86 8.79
C TYR A 30 19.03 -0.49 9.45
N HIS A 31 19.30 -1.61 8.76
CA HIS A 31 18.95 -2.96 9.19
C HIS A 31 17.46 -3.09 9.60
N LYS A 32 16.58 -2.31 8.95
CA LYS A 32 15.12 -2.32 9.18
C LYS A 32 14.42 -2.99 8.01
N CYS A 33 13.27 -3.63 8.23
CA CYS A 33 12.53 -4.22 7.13
C CYS A 33 12.06 -3.15 6.12
N LYS A 34 12.46 -3.28 4.85
CA LYS A 34 11.99 -2.42 3.74
C LYS A 34 10.47 -2.38 3.59
N ALA A 35 9.78 -3.46 3.97
CA ALA A 35 8.32 -3.56 3.96
C ALA A 35 7.67 -3.13 5.30
N HIS A 36 8.46 -2.55 6.22
CA HIS A 36 7.99 -2.02 7.51
C HIS A 36 7.31 -3.04 8.44
N PHE A 37 7.72 -4.30 8.37
CA PHE A 37 7.37 -5.30 9.38
C PHE A 37 8.27 -5.17 10.63
N PRO A 38 7.74 -5.44 11.84
CA PRO A 38 6.36 -5.80 12.15
C PRO A 38 5.40 -4.60 12.10
N ARG A 39 4.15 -4.83 11.68
CA ARG A 39 3.10 -3.80 11.62
C ARG A 39 2.39 -3.63 12.97
N PRO A 40 1.84 -2.44 13.26
CA PRO A 40 1.05 -2.21 14.46
C PRO A 40 -0.19 -3.10 14.52
N CYS A 41 -0.39 -3.78 15.65
CA CYS A 41 -1.55 -4.63 15.90
C CYS A 41 -2.60 -3.93 16.76
N TYR A 42 -3.87 -4.16 16.43
CA TYR A 42 -5.04 -3.63 17.13
C TYR A 42 -5.97 -4.79 17.46
N SER A 43 -6.26 -4.98 18.75
CA SER A 43 -7.14 -6.06 19.23
C SER A 43 -8.59 -5.90 18.78
N GLU A 44 -8.99 -4.68 18.43
CA GLU A 44 -10.34 -4.28 18.03
C GLU A 44 -10.26 -3.14 17.01
N THR A 45 -11.33 -2.99 16.22
CA THR A 45 -11.45 -1.89 15.26
C THR A 45 -11.74 -0.59 16.01
N LYS A 46 -10.94 0.46 15.77
CA LYS A 46 -11.04 1.76 16.45
C LYS A 46 -11.17 2.89 15.46
N ILE A 47 -11.91 3.93 15.84
CA ILE A 47 -12.00 5.17 15.08
C ILE A 47 -11.33 6.27 15.90
N ASN A 48 -10.34 6.95 15.31
CA ASN A 48 -9.71 8.09 15.95
C ASN A 48 -10.61 9.34 15.85
N LYS A 49 -10.34 10.36 16.67
CA LYS A 49 -11.04 11.66 16.67
C LYS A 49 -11.06 12.32 15.28
N ASP A 50 -10.03 12.09 14.48
CA ASP A 50 -9.89 12.61 13.12
C ASP A 50 -10.68 11.80 12.06
N GLY A 51 -11.46 10.79 12.48
CA GLY A 51 -12.23 9.93 11.58
C GLY A 51 -11.41 8.85 10.88
N HIS A 52 -10.15 8.63 11.28
CA HIS A 52 -9.35 7.52 10.77
C HIS A 52 -9.79 6.19 11.39
N ILE A 53 -10.01 5.18 10.56
CA ILE A 53 -10.44 3.84 10.97
C ILE A 53 -9.23 2.91 11.01
N PHE A 54 -8.94 2.37 12.19
CA PHE A 54 -7.96 1.29 12.40
C PHE A 54 -8.72 -0.02 12.51
N PHE A 55 -8.49 -0.95 11.61
CA PHE A 55 -9.12 -2.27 11.67
C PHE A 55 -8.45 -3.15 12.72
N LYS A 56 -9.24 -4.05 13.32
CA LYS A 56 -8.70 -5.16 14.09
C LYS A 56 -7.69 -5.92 13.23
N TYR A 57 -6.49 -6.07 13.75
CA TYR A 57 -5.38 -6.71 13.07
C TYR A 57 -4.44 -7.28 14.12
N LEU A 58 -4.24 -8.60 14.08
CA LEU A 58 -3.62 -9.36 15.16
C LEU A 58 -2.25 -9.95 14.78
N GLU A 59 -1.93 -10.00 13.50
CA GLU A 59 -0.76 -10.71 12.98
C GLU A 59 0.30 -9.73 12.49
N PRO A 60 1.31 -9.37 13.30
CA PRO A 60 2.23 -8.28 12.99
C PRO A 60 3.07 -8.51 11.75
N ASN A 61 3.26 -9.76 11.34
CA ASN A 61 4.07 -10.17 10.19
C ASN A 61 3.21 -10.66 9.02
N MET A 62 1.95 -10.22 8.90
CA MET A 62 1.09 -10.54 7.76
C MET A 62 0.68 -9.27 7.03
N ASN A 63 0.38 -9.29 5.75
CA ASN A 63 -0.24 -8.13 5.10
C ASN A 63 -1.61 -7.80 5.71
N ILE A 64 -2.08 -6.56 5.52
CA ILE A 64 -3.48 -6.24 5.82
C ILE A 64 -4.31 -6.80 4.67
N VAL A 65 -5.28 -7.65 4.97
CA VAL A 65 -6.02 -8.42 3.95
C VAL A 65 -7.52 -8.23 4.04
N CYS A 66 -8.19 -8.46 2.92
CA CYS A 66 -9.63 -8.54 2.83
C CYS A 66 -9.97 -9.96 2.37
N PRO A 67 -10.50 -10.84 3.25
CA PRO A 67 -10.71 -12.26 2.93
C PRO A 67 -11.43 -12.51 1.60
N PRO A 68 -12.50 -11.76 1.24
CA PRO A 68 -13.16 -11.95 -0.06
C PRO A 68 -12.24 -11.61 -1.24
N LEU A 69 -11.44 -10.55 -1.10
CA LEU A 69 -10.48 -10.16 -2.13
C LEU A 69 -9.35 -11.18 -2.26
N THR A 70 -8.85 -11.70 -1.13
CA THR A 70 -7.84 -12.76 -1.12
C THR A 70 -8.34 -14.03 -1.82
N TYR A 71 -9.59 -14.42 -1.57
CA TYR A 71 -10.21 -15.57 -2.24
C TYR A 71 -10.33 -15.40 -3.76
N LEU A 72 -10.65 -14.19 -4.21
CA LEU A 72 -10.81 -13.86 -5.63
C LEU A 72 -9.48 -13.71 -6.36
N LEU A 73 -8.52 -12.97 -5.77
CA LEU A 73 -7.22 -12.67 -6.38
C LEU A 73 -6.23 -13.82 -6.26
N ARG A 74 -6.34 -14.64 -5.21
CA ARG A 74 -5.46 -15.79 -4.92
C ARG A 74 -3.97 -15.43 -4.97
N SER A 75 -3.62 -14.24 -4.50
CA SER A 75 -2.26 -13.69 -4.58
C SER A 75 -1.86 -12.98 -3.29
N ASN A 76 -0.61 -12.53 -3.23
CA ASN A 76 -0.18 -11.53 -2.25
C ASN A 76 -0.98 -10.24 -2.50
N SER A 77 -1.63 -9.73 -1.45
CA SER A 77 -2.38 -8.48 -1.49
C SER A 77 -2.18 -7.72 -0.19
N ASP A 78 -1.94 -6.42 -0.25
CA ASP A 78 -1.90 -5.53 0.92
C ASP A 78 -2.96 -4.43 0.73
N VAL A 79 -4.03 -4.52 1.51
CA VAL A 79 -5.24 -3.71 1.36
C VAL A 79 -5.25 -2.61 2.39
N THR A 80 -5.59 -1.39 1.96
CA THR A 80 -5.80 -0.24 2.84
C THR A 80 -7.18 0.34 2.61
N CYS A 81 -7.92 0.60 3.69
CA CYS A 81 -9.23 1.21 3.60
C CYS A 81 -9.11 2.72 3.39
N LEU A 82 -9.62 3.21 2.27
CA LEU A 82 -9.65 4.63 1.94
C LEU A 82 -10.88 5.37 2.48
N GLN A 83 -11.81 4.72 3.19
CA GLN A 83 -13.03 5.39 3.66
C GLN A 83 -12.79 6.48 4.73
N SER A 84 -11.56 6.62 5.24
CA SER A 84 -11.18 7.79 6.02
C SER A 84 -10.84 8.97 5.08
N SER A 85 -11.39 10.15 5.36
CA SER A 85 -11.21 11.35 4.52
C SER A 85 -9.72 11.71 4.30
N THR A 86 -8.85 11.36 5.26
CA THR A 86 -7.40 11.54 5.18
C THR A 86 -6.75 10.65 4.14
N GLY A 87 -7.16 9.38 4.04
CA GLY A 87 -6.59 8.41 3.09
C GLY A 87 -6.88 8.81 1.64
N VAL A 88 -8.13 9.18 1.34
CA VAL A 88 -8.51 9.67 -0.01
C VAL A 88 -7.72 10.92 -0.38
N LYS A 89 -7.61 11.90 0.52
CA LYS A 89 -6.86 13.14 0.26
C LYS A 89 -5.40 12.85 -0.06
N ALA A 90 -4.75 11.96 0.69
CA ALA A 90 -3.37 11.59 0.44
C ALA A 90 -3.19 10.94 -0.93
N VAL A 91 -4.08 10.02 -1.32
CA VAL A 91 -4.06 9.37 -2.63
C VAL A 91 -4.29 10.39 -3.76
N ILE A 92 -5.30 11.25 -3.65
CA ILE A 92 -5.58 12.28 -4.65
C ILE A 92 -4.37 13.21 -4.83
N MET A 93 -3.78 13.68 -3.73
CA MET A 93 -2.61 14.55 -3.78
C MET A 93 -1.42 13.87 -4.44
N TYR A 94 -1.14 12.61 -4.08
CA TYR A 94 -0.05 11.83 -4.67
C TYR A 94 -0.25 11.60 -6.17
N VAL A 95 -1.46 11.19 -6.57
CA VAL A 95 -1.80 10.96 -7.98
C VAL A 95 -1.72 12.26 -8.77
N THR A 96 -2.26 13.35 -8.22
CA THR A 96 -2.17 14.67 -8.84
C THR A 96 -0.72 15.07 -9.04
N ASP A 97 0.10 15.04 -7.98
CA ASP A 97 1.53 15.37 -8.04
C ASP A 97 2.25 14.53 -9.09
N TYR A 98 1.96 13.23 -9.17
CA TYR A 98 2.57 12.31 -10.13
C TYR A 98 2.17 12.61 -11.59
N ILE A 99 0.90 12.93 -11.84
CA ILE A 99 0.41 13.28 -13.18
C ILE A 99 0.92 14.66 -13.60
N THR A 100 0.90 15.63 -12.69
CA THR A 100 1.39 17.00 -12.93
C THR A 100 2.91 17.06 -12.97
N LYS A 101 3.60 16.01 -12.52
CA LYS A 101 5.06 15.86 -12.59
C LYS A 101 5.60 15.73 -14.00
N ASN A 102 4.79 15.77 -15.05
CA ASN A 102 5.26 15.86 -16.42
C ASN A 102 6.27 17.02 -16.52
N PRO A 103 7.57 16.75 -16.66
CA PRO A 103 8.48 17.80 -17.06
C PRO A 103 8.07 18.08 -18.50
N LEU A 104 7.63 19.31 -18.78
CA LEU A 104 7.69 19.82 -20.13
C LEU A 104 9.09 19.48 -20.65
N LYS A 105 9.17 18.58 -21.63
CA LYS A 105 10.45 18.13 -22.14
C LYS A 105 11.17 19.40 -22.60
N LEU A 106 12.44 19.55 -22.22
CA LEU A 106 13.19 20.79 -22.45
C LEU A 106 13.10 21.24 -23.92
N TYR A 107 13.07 20.30 -24.87
CA TYR A 107 12.88 20.59 -26.30
C TYR A 107 11.53 21.26 -26.61
N SER A 108 10.44 20.82 -25.98
CA SER A 108 9.10 21.40 -26.19
C SER A 108 9.03 22.83 -25.64
N MET A 109 9.76 23.12 -24.56
CA MET A 109 9.94 24.50 -24.08
C MET A 109 10.72 25.36 -25.08
N PHE A 110 11.82 24.82 -25.64
CA PHE A 110 12.60 25.54 -26.64
C PHE A 110 11.84 25.77 -27.96
N GLU A 111 11.03 24.81 -28.42
CA GLU A 111 10.15 24.98 -29.58
C GLU A 111 9.12 26.10 -29.35
N ILE A 112 8.47 26.12 -28.18
CA ILE A 112 7.49 27.16 -27.84
C ILE A 112 8.15 28.55 -27.78
N LEU A 113 9.34 28.66 -27.17
CA LEU A 113 10.10 29.91 -27.11
C LEU A 113 10.52 30.40 -28.49
N ALA A 114 11.00 29.50 -29.35
CA ALA A 114 11.36 29.85 -30.72
C ALA A 114 10.15 30.36 -31.52
N GLN A 115 8.96 29.77 -31.34
CA GLN A 115 7.72 30.19 -32.01
C GLN A 115 7.14 31.51 -31.48
N THR A 116 7.52 31.95 -30.29
CA THR A 116 7.01 33.21 -29.68
C THR A 116 7.95 34.40 -29.88
N GLN A 117 9.11 34.21 -30.50
CA GLN A 117 10.07 35.28 -30.80
C GLN A 117 9.94 35.87 -32.23
N ASP A 118 8.99 35.40 -33.04
CA ASP A 118 8.55 36.01 -34.30
C ASP A 118 7.32 36.92 -34.09
#